data_AF-A0A849ENN6-F1
#
_entry.id   AF-A0A849ENN6-F1
#
_cell.length_a   1.000
_cell.length_b   1.000
_cell.length_c   1.000
_cell.angle_alpha   90.00
_cell.angle_beta   90.00
_cell.angle_gamma   90.00
#
_symmetry.space_group_name_H-M   'P 1'
#
loop_
_entity.id
_entity.type
_entity.pdbx_description
1 polymer ?
#
loop_
_entity_poly.entity_id
_entity_poly.type
_entity_poly.pdbx_seq_one_letter_code
_entity_poly.pdbx_strand_id
1 'polypeptide(L)' 'PSTSGKCERCWVHKPSVGSHDDHPALCDRCYAVLENMGHI' A
#
# COMPACT_ATOMS: atom_id res chain seq x y z
N PRO A 1 9.41 13.52 -11.64
CA PRO A 1 8.80 12.99 -10.40
C PRO A 1 7.81 11.90 -10.79
N SER A 2 7.85 10.72 -10.16
CA SER A 2 6.82 9.71 -10.41
C SER A 2 5.49 10.21 -9.84
N THR A 3 4.44 10.22 -10.66
CA THR A 3 3.09 10.70 -10.27
C THR A 3 2.38 9.73 -9.32
N SER A 4 2.92 8.53 -9.13
CA SER A 4 2.34 7.48 -8.29
C SER A 4 2.87 7.54 -6.85
N GLY A 5 2.00 7.31 -5.87
CA GLY A 5 2.36 7.31 -4.45
C GLY A 5 3.41 6.26 -4.10
N LYS A 6 4.25 6.55 -3.10
CA LYS A 6 5.27 5.64 -2.59
C LYS A 6 4.68 4.80 -1.45
N CYS A 7 4.76 3.47 -1.55
CA CYS A 7 4.31 2.58 -0.48
C CYS A 7 5.31 2.59 0.68
N GLU A 8 4.84 2.77 1.93
CA GLU A 8 5.72 2.84 3.10
C GLU A 8 6.32 1.50 3.54
N ARG A 9 5.72 0.38 3.12
CA ARG A 9 6.20 -0.96 3.49
C ARG A 9 7.24 -1.53 2.52
N CYS A 10 7.05 -1.36 1.22
CA CYS A 10 7.97 -1.88 0.20
C CYS A 10 8.82 -0.80 -0.47
N TRP A 11 8.54 0.48 -0.19
CA TRP A 11 9.26 1.65 -0.73
C TRP A 11 9.22 1.79 -2.25
N VAL A 12 8.28 1.11 -2.93
CA VAL A 12 8.07 1.19 -4.37
C VAL A 12 6.94 2.17 -4.69
N HIS A 13 7.11 2.98 -5.75
CA HIS A 13 6.03 3.79 -6.30
C HIS A 13 4.99 2.91 -6.99
N LYS A 14 3.74 2.97 -6.54
CA LYS A 14 2.62 2.20 -7.10
C LYS A 14 1.38 3.10 -7.20
N PRO A 15 0.58 2.98 -8.26
CA PRO A 15 -0.62 3.80 -8.42
C PRO A 15 -1.72 3.47 -7.41
N SER A 16 -1.67 2.29 -6.76
CA SER A 16 -2.63 1.87 -5.76
C SER A 16 -2.32 2.28 -4.32
N VAL A 17 -1.25 3.06 -4.11
CA VAL A 17 -1.04 3.72 -2.82
C VAL A 17 -2.16 4.75 -2.64
N GLY A 18 -2.92 4.62 -1.55
CA GLY A 18 -4.10 5.45 -1.25
C GLY A 18 -5.44 4.80 -1.63
N SER A 19 -5.44 3.58 -2.16
CA SER A 19 -6.68 2.88 -2.53
C SER A 19 -7.42 2.23 -1.36
N HIS A 20 -6.75 2.05 -0.21
CA HIS A 20 -7.29 1.41 0.99
C HIS A 20 -7.41 2.44 2.11
N ASP A 21 -8.62 2.67 2.64
CA ASP A 21 -8.89 3.77 3.60
C ASP A 21 -8.25 3.53 4.97
N ASP A 22 -8.25 2.27 5.45
CA ASP A 22 -7.59 1.88 6.71
C ASP A 22 -6.05 1.96 6.61
N HIS A 23 -5.49 1.80 5.41
CA HIS A 23 -4.04 1.82 5.16
C HIS A 23 -3.68 2.59 3.87
N PRO A 24 -3.89 3.92 3.85
CA PRO A 24 -3.74 4.72 2.63
C PRO A 24 -2.28 4.86 2.19
N ALA A 25 -1.33 4.55 3.06
CA ALA A 25 0.09 4.58 2.73
C ALA A 25 0.62 3.27 2.11
N LEU A 26 -0.23 2.25 1.96
CA LEU A 26 0.14 0.94 1.42
C LEU A 26 -0.39 0.73 0.00
N CYS A 27 0.35 -0.05 -0.80
CA CYS A 27 -0.14 -0.57 -2.07
C CYS A 27 -0.84 -1.93 -1.86
N ASP A 28 -1.65 -2.37 -2.83
CA ASP A 28 -2.43 -3.62 -2.75
C ASP A 28 -1.60 -4.83 -2.32
N ARG A 29 -0.37 -4.97 -2.84
CA ARG A 29 0.51 -6.10 -2.51
C ARG A 29 0.84 -6.13 -1.02
N CYS A 30 1.09 -4.96 -0.45
CA CYS A 30 1.42 -4.82 0.96
C CYS A 30 0.17 -4.90 1.84
N TYR A 31 -0.97 -4.41 1.34
CA TYR A 31 -2.27 -4.52 2.00
C TYR A 31 -2.73 -5.98 2.11
N ALA A 32 -2.78 -6.72 1.00
CA ALA A 32 -3.20 -8.13 0.97
C ALA A 32 -2.37 -9.04 1.89
N VAL A 33 -1.09 -8.71 2.07
CA VAL A 33 -0.24 -9.45 3.02
C VAL A 33 -0.61 -9.14 4.47
N LEU A 34 -1.03 -7.91 4.81
CA LEU A 34 -1.54 -7.60 6.15
C LEU A 34 -2.90 -8.25 6.40
N GLU A 35 -3.80 -8.26 5.41
CA GLU A 35 -5.08 -8.99 5.49
C GLU A 35 -4.83 -10.48 5.74
N ASN A 36 -3.93 -11.10 5.00
CA ASN A 36 -3.60 -12.52 5.18
C ASN A 36 -2.88 -12.82 6.51
N MET A 37 -2.27 -11.81 7.14
CA MET A 37 -1.67 -11.93 8.47
C MET A 37 -2.68 -11.68 9.61
N GLY A 38 -3.89 -11.20 9.30
CA GLY A 38 -4.90 -10.82 10.30
C GLY A 38 -4.51 -9.61 11.14
N HIS A 39 -3.66 -8.73 10.59
CA HIS A 39 -3.22 -7.50 11.26
C HIS A 39 -4.16 -6.32 11.01
N ILE A 40 -5.14 -6.49 10.12
CA ILE A 40 -6.12 -5.52 9.67
C ILE A 40 -7.45 -6.24 9.38
#